data_AF-A0A3R6YBB8-F1
#
_entry.id   AF-A0A3R6YBB8-F1
#
_cell.length_a   1.000
_cell.length_b   1.000
_cell.length_c   1.000
_cell.angle_alpha   90.00
_cell.angle_beta   90.00
_cell.angle_gamma   90.00
#
_symmetry.space_group_name_H-M   'P 1'
#
loop_
_entity.id
_entity.type
_entity.pdbx_description
1 polymer ?
#
loop_
_entity_poly.entity_id
_entity_poly.type
_entity_poly.pdbx_seq_one_letter_code
_entity_poly.pdbx_strand_id
1 'polypeptide(L)'
;MATASLLHWTLNVVFRLPTILRNTCVLIAPIFGVGTTVATYLLTKDVTCRASTALVAAVIVAVVPAYTSRSVGGSYEVMSIFALVITFYMWVQAVRVGSMLHAATCALMYGALVAAGISFENMLIINVIPLFVAMMVVAVRYY
;
A
#
# COMPACT_ATOMS: atom_id res chain seq x y z
N MET A 1 6.38 11.07 -9.29
CA MET A 1 7.59 11.47 -10.05
C MET A 1 8.89 11.23 -9.27
N ALA A 2 8.99 11.65 -8.00
CA ALA A 2 10.19 11.40 -7.17
C ALA A 2 10.56 9.90 -7.05
N THR A 3 9.56 9.02 -6.94
CA THR A 3 9.74 7.56 -6.91
C THR A 3 10.31 7.00 -8.21
N ALA A 4 9.90 7.56 -9.36
CA ALA A 4 10.41 7.17 -10.67
C ALA A 4 11.87 7.58 -10.87
N SER A 5 12.21 8.82 -10.49
CA SER A 5 13.58 9.30 -10.53
C SER A 5 14.50 8.52 -9.60
N LEU A 6 14.01 8.14 -8.41
CA LEU A 6 14.76 7.29 -7.49
C LEU A 6 15.02 5.90 -8.09
N LEU A 7 14.00 5.28 -8.70
CA LEU A 7 14.14 3.98 -9.38
C LEU A 7 15.12 4.06 -10.56
N HIS A 8 15.08 5.13 -11.35
CA HIS A 8 16.01 5.34 -12.47
C HIS A 8 17.44 5.49 -11.97
N TRP A 9 17.64 6.29 -10.92
CA TRP A 9 18.95 6.50 -10.32
C TRP A 9 19.52 5.19 -9.74
N THR A 10 18.71 4.38 -9.03
CA THR A 10 19.19 3.10 -8.49
C THR A 10 19.54 2.11 -9.60
N LEU A 11 18.72 1.98 -10.64
CA LEU A 11 19.00 1.08 -11.77
C LEU A 11 20.28 1.49 -12.52
N ASN A 12 20.47 2.79 -12.73
CA ASN A 12 21.59 3.29 -13.52
C ASN A 12 22.91 3.31 -12.71
N VAL A 13 22.86 3.73 -11.45
CA VAL A 13 24.06 3.90 -10.61
C VAL A 13 24.44 2.62 -9.88
N VAL A 14 23.47 1.92 -9.28
CA VAL A 14 23.75 0.73 -8.44
C VAL A 14 23.88 -0.52 -9.31
N PHE A 15 22.93 -0.73 -10.21
CA PHE A 15 22.89 -1.96 -11.04
C PHE A 15 23.60 -1.83 -12.38
N ARG A 16 24.10 -0.63 -12.73
CA ARG A 16 24.76 -0.31 -14.01
C ARG A 16 23.95 -0.76 -15.25
N LEU A 17 22.62 -0.66 -15.17
CA LEU A 17 21.72 -0.96 -16.28
C LEU A 17 21.26 0.37 -16.91
N PRO A 18 21.78 0.76 -18.09
CA PRO A 18 21.42 2.02 -18.72
C PRO A 18 20.01 1.93 -19.31
N THR A 19 19.01 2.29 -18.51
CA THR A 19 17.61 2.35 -18.94
C THR A 19 17.20 3.77 -19.32
N ILE A 20 16.36 3.90 -20.35
CA ILE A 20 15.72 5.17 -20.71
C ILE A 20 14.66 5.49 -19.64
N LEU A 21 14.57 6.75 -19.22
CA LEU A 21 13.65 7.21 -18.16
C LEU A 21 12.19 6.79 -18.43
N ARG A 22 11.76 6.81 -19.70
CA ARG A 22 10.43 6.34 -20.11
C ARG A 22 10.16 4.89 -19.71
N ASN A 23 11.12 3.99 -19.93
CA ASN A 23 10.98 2.57 -19.62
C ASN A 23 10.85 2.37 -18.10
N THR A 24 11.62 3.13 -17.32
CA THR A 24 11.52 3.15 -15.86
C THR A 24 10.13 3.61 -15.39
N CYS A 25 9.59 4.69 -15.98
CA CYS A 25 8.25 5.17 -15.64
C CYS A 25 7.15 4.15 -15.95
N VAL A 26 7.28 3.39 -17.05
CA VAL A 26 6.31 2.34 -17.41
C VAL A 26 6.39 1.15 -16.45
N LEU A 27 7.60 0.79 -15.99
CA LEU A 27 7.83 -0.37 -15.13
C LEU A 27 7.37 -0.17 -13.67
N ILE A 28 7.16 1.07 -13.23
CA ILE A 28 6.67 1.39 -11.87
C ILE A 28 5.31 0.74 -11.61
N ALA A 29 4.38 0.85 -12.57
CA ALA A 29 3.03 0.30 -12.41
C ALA A 29 3.02 -1.20 -12.05
N PRO A 30 3.69 -2.11 -12.79
CA PRO A 30 3.73 -3.52 -12.42
C PRO A 30 4.55 -3.82 -11.16
N ILE A 31 5.61 -3.06 -10.85
CA ILE A 31 6.39 -3.26 -9.61
C ILE A 31 5.53 -3.00 -8.38
N PHE A 32 4.85 -1.85 -8.34
CA PHE A 32 3.92 -1.53 -7.25
C PHE A 32 2.68 -2.41 -7.32
N GLY A 33 2.30 -2.89 -8.51
CA GLY A 33 1.28 -3.90 -8.75
C GLY A 33 1.49 -5.17 -7.92
N VAL A 34 2.66 -5.77 -8.09
CA VAL A 34 3.09 -6.95 -7.33
C VAL A 34 3.28 -6.59 -5.84
N GLY A 35 3.75 -5.39 -5.54
CA GLY A 35 3.82 -4.90 -4.16
C GLY A 35 2.44 -4.92 -3.46
N THR A 36 1.38 -4.51 -4.16
CA THR A 36 0.01 -4.51 -3.60
C THR A 36 -0.46 -5.92 -3.29
N THR A 37 -0.22 -6.89 -4.17
CA THR A 37 -0.67 -8.28 -3.93
C THR A 37 0.01 -8.89 -2.70
N VAL A 38 1.30 -8.60 -2.50
CA VAL A 38 2.04 -8.99 -1.29
C VAL A 38 1.50 -8.28 -0.05
N ALA A 39 1.23 -6.98 -0.13
CA ALA A 39 0.65 -6.23 0.99
C ALA A 39 -0.75 -6.74 1.37
N THR A 40 -1.59 -7.08 0.38
CA THR A 40 -2.91 -7.70 0.60
C THR A 40 -2.78 -9.06 1.26
N TYR A 41 -1.80 -9.88 0.87
CA TYR A 41 -1.53 -11.16 1.52
C TYR A 41 -1.22 -10.96 3.01
N LEU A 42 -0.29 -10.04 3.33
CA LEU A 42 0.09 -9.75 4.71
C LEU A 42 -1.08 -9.24 5.55
N LEU A 43 -1.84 -8.27 5.03
CA LEU A 43 -3.04 -7.73 5.68
C LEU A 43 -4.07 -8.83 5.96
N THR A 44 -4.37 -9.66 4.96
CA THR A 44 -5.39 -10.71 5.09
C THR A 44 -4.94 -11.80 6.05
N LYS A 45 -3.66 -12.16 6.03
CA LYS A 45 -3.07 -13.15 6.93
C LYS A 45 -3.20 -12.70 8.38
N ASP A 46 -2.91 -11.44 8.65
CA ASP A 46 -3.05 -10.90 10.00
C ASP A 46 -4.52 -10.89 10.41
N VAL A 47 -5.42 -10.32 9.63
CA VAL A 47 -6.84 -10.21 10.01
C VAL A 47 -7.49 -11.59 10.24
N THR A 48 -7.25 -12.55 9.35
CA THR A 48 -7.93 -13.87 9.39
C THR A 48 -7.16 -14.96 10.14
N CYS A 49 -5.91 -14.72 10.52
CA CYS A 49 -4.98 -15.69 11.12
C CYS A 49 -4.84 -17.00 10.32
N ARG A 50 -5.15 -16.99 9.02
CA ARG A 50 -5.13 -18.15 8.13
C ARG A 50 -4.37 -17.83 6.85
N ALA A 51 -3.38 -18.64 6.53
CA ALA A 51 -2.56 -18.43 5.33
C ALA A 51 -3.31 -18.77 4.02
N SER A 52 -4.23 -19.74 4.07
CA SER A 52 -5.01 -20.18 2.90
C SER A 52 -5.96 -19.09 2.39
N THR A 53 -6.67 -18.40 3.28
CA THR A 53 -7.54 -17.26 2.95
C THR A 53 -6.73 -16.09 2.42
N ALA A 54 -5.55 -15.84 2.99
CA ALA A 54 -4.66 -14.78 2.53
C ALA A 54 -4.12 -15.03 1.12
N LEU A 55 -3.75 -16.28 0.79
CA LEU A 55 -3.33 -16.67 -0.57
C LEU A 55 -4.46 -16.45 -1.58
N VAL A 56 -5.68 -16.86 -1.25
CA VAL A 56 -6.85 -16.65 -2.12
C VAL A 56 -7.10 -15.15 -2.35
N ALA A 57 -7.04 -14.34 -1.31
CA ALA A 57 -7.19 -12.88 -1.43
C ALA A 57 -6.11 -12.25 -2.33
N ALA A 58 -4.86 -12.69 -2.19
CA ALA A 58 -3.75 -12.20 -3.00
C ALA A 58 -3.93 -12.53 -4.49
N VAL A 59 -4.37 -13.75 -4.81
CA VAL A 59 -4.64 -14.17 -6.19
C VAL A 59 -5.82 -13.39 -6.77
N ILE A 60 -6.88 -13.17 -6.00
CA ILE A 60 -8.04 -12.39 -6.45
C ILE A 60 -7.62 -10.96 -6.79
N VAL A 61 -6.86 -10.28 -5.91
CA VAL A 61 -6.40 -8.91 -6.17
C VAL A 61 -5.46 -8.84 -7.38
N ALA A 62 -4.64 -9.86 -7.61
CA ALA A 62 -3.73 -9.89 -8.76
C ALA A 62 -4.48 -9.90 -10.11
N VAL A 63 -5.66 -10.53 -10.16
CA VAL A 63 -6.41 -10.76 -11.41
C VAL A 63 -7.64 -9.84 -11.55
N VAL A 64 -8.03 -9.12 -10.48
CA VAL A 64 -9.28 -8.35 -10.50
C VAL A 64 -9.24 -7.23 -11.56
N PRO A 65 -10.16 -7.22 -12.55
CA PRO A 65 -10.09 -6.29 -13.69
C PRO A 65 -10.11 -4.81 -13.29
N ALA A 66 -10.83 -4.48 -12.20
CA ALA A 66 -10.94 -3.12 -11.68
C ALA A 66 -9.60 -2.58 -11.11
N TYR A 67 -8.70 -3.47 -10.69
CA TYR A 67 -7.36 -3.12 -10.27
C TYR A 67 -6.41 -3.10 -11.47
N THR A 68 -6.48 -4.13 -12.33
CA THR A 68 -5.65 -4.22 -13.53
C THR A 68 -5.82 -3.04 -14.48
N SER A 69 -7.04 -2.48 -14.58
CA SER A 69 -7.31 -1.28 -15.40
C SER A 69 -6.56 -0.03 -14.92
N ARG A 70 -6.27 0.05 -13.61
CA ARG A 70 -5.49 1.13 -13.00
C ARG A 70 -3.99 0.82 -12.96
N SER A 71 -3.60 -0.43 -13.20
CA SER A 71 -2.21 -0.90 -13.19
C SER A 71 -1.57 -1.15 -14.54
N VAL A 72 -2.12 -0.54 -15.59
CA VAL A 72 -1.53 -0.56 -16.93
C VAL A 72 -0.24 0.26 -16.94
N GLY A 73 0.76 -0.19 -17.71
CA GLY A 73 2.05 0.47 -17.82
C GLY A 73 1.93 1.96 -18.13
N GLY A 74 2.53 2.80 -17.27
CA GLY A 74 2.44 4.26 -17.36
C GLY A 74 1.40 4.91 -16.45
N SER A 75 0.55 4.14 -15.76
CA SER A 75 -0.34 4.66 -14.72
C SER A 75 0.40 4.81 -13.38
N TYR A 76 0.21 5.96 -12.73
CA TYR A 76 0.79 6.25 -11.40
C TYR A 76 -0.19 5.97 -10.26
N GLU A 77 -1.45 5.62 -10.55
CA GLU A 77 -2.48 5.37 -9.53
C GLU A 77 -2.17 4.15 -8.67
N VAL A 78 -1.49 3.14 -9.22
CA VAL A 78 -1.12 1.89 -8.50
C VAL A 78 -0.25 2.16 -7.28
N MET A 79 0.61 3.17 -7.36
CA MET A 79 1.50 3.57 -6.27
C MET A 79 0.69 3.91 -5.02
N SER A 80 -0.40 4.64 -5.20
CA SER A 80 -1.24 5.11 -4.12
C SER A 80 -2.10 3.98 -3.55
N ILE A 81 -2.60 3.08 -4.40
CA ILE A 81 -3.29 1.86 -3.95
C ILE A 81 -2.35 0.98 -3.11
N PHE A 82 -1.09 0.79 -3.54
CA PHE A 82 -0.08 0.08 -2.76
C PHE A 82 0.15 0.75 -1.39
N ALA A 83 0.38 2.07 -1.39
CA ALA A 83 0.61 2.84 -0.17
C ALA A 83 -0.60 2.80 0.78
N LEU A 84 -1.82 2.75 0.26
CA LEU A 84 -3.04 2.61 1.04
C LEU A 84 -3.11 1.24 1.73
N VAL A 85 -2.89 0.15 0.98
CA VAL A 85 -2.96 -1.22 1.54
C VAL A 85 -1.87 -1.45 2.58
N ILE A 86 -0.65 -0.98 2.35
CA ILE A 86 0.44 -1.11 3.33
C ILE A 86 0.20 -0.25 4.58
N THR A 87 -0.44 0.92 4.44
CA THR A 87 -0.83 1.76 5.59
C THR A 87 -1.86 1.04 6.45
N PHE A 88 -2.87 0.43 5.85
CA PHE A 88 -3.85 -0.38 6.59
C PHE A 88 -3.20 -1.60 7.27
N TYR A 89 -2.26 -2.27 6.61
CA TYR A 89 -1.50 -3.36 7.23
C TYR A 89 -0.76 -2.90 8.49
N MET A 90 0.03 -1.82 8.38
CA MET A 90 0.78 -1.26 9.52
C MET A 90 -0.15 -0.77 10.64
N TRP A 91 -1.30 -0.18 10.28
CA TRP A 91 -2.29 0.26 11.26
C TRP A 91 -2.91 -0.92 12.03
N VAL A 92 -3.33 -1.98 11.34
CA VAL A 92 -3.84 -3.20 11.99
C VAL A 92 -2.78 -3.81 12.90
N GLN A 93 -1.52 -3.83 12.45
CA GLN A 93 -0.41 -4.31 13.26
C GLN A 93 -0.18 -3.45 14.50
N ALA A 94 -0.28 -2.11 14.37
CA ALA A 94 -0.15 -1.18 15.49
C ALA A 94 -1.25 -1.37 16.53
N VAL A 95 -2.52 -1.54 16.10
CA VAL A 95 -3.66 -1.78 17.00
C VAL A 95 -3.54 -3.12 17.73
N ARG A 96 -3.06 -4.16 17.05
CA ARG A 96 -2.93 -5.50 17.65
C ARG A 96 -1.77 -5.64 18.63
N VAL A 97 -0.61 -5.07 18.29
CA VAL A 97 0.60 -5.19 19.12
C VAL A 97 0.65 -4.11 20.21
N GLY A 98 -0.02 -2.97 20.00
CA GLY A 98 0.06 -1.81 20.91
C GLY A 98 1.42 -1.10 20.87
N SER A 99 2.20 -1.30 19.80
CA SER A 99 3.57 -0.78 19.70
C SER A 99 3.62 0.59 19.03
N MET A 100 4.27 1.54 19.69
CA MET A 100 4.46 2.90 19.18
C MET A 100 5.34 2.95 17.92
N LEU A 101 6.25 1.98 17.75
CA LEU A 101 7.08 1.87 16.53
C LEU A 101 6.22 1.58 15.29
N HIS A 102 5.22 0.69 15.43
CA HIS A 102 4.30 0.36 14.34
C HIS A 102 3.35 1.52 14.03
N ALA A 103 2.97 2.30 15.04
CA ALA A 103 2.21 3.53 14.83
C ALA A 103 3.05 4.60 14.10
N ALA A 104 4.33 4.76 14.46
CA ALA A 104 5.24 5.69 13.80
C ALA A 104 5.49 5.29 12.33
N THR A 105 5.72 4.01 12.06
CA THR A 105 5.87 3.51 10.68
C THR A 105 4.58 3.67 9.88
N CYS A 106 3.41 3.47 10.50
CA CYS A 106 2.12 3.76 9.89
C CYS A 106 1.96 5.25 9.53
N ALA A 107 2.34 6.16 10.42
CA ALA A 107 2.30 7.60 10.15
C ALA A 107 3.25 8.01 9.01
N LEU A 108 4.44 7.40 8.93
CA LEU A 108 5.38 7.62 7.82
C LEU A 108 4.80 7.13 6.49
N MET A 109 4.17 5.95 6.46
CA MET A 109 3.54 5.41 5.24
C MET A 109 2.34 6.26 4.81
N TYR A 110 1.56 6.76 5.77
CA TYR A 110 0.49 7.72 5.49
C TYR A 110 1.05 9.04 4.92
N GLY A 111 2.13 9.56 5.48
CA GLY A 111 2.82 10.74 4.93
C GLY A 111 3.31 10.52 3.48
N ALA A 112 3.81 9.32 3.18
CA ALA A 112 4.20 8.94 1.82
C ALA A 112 2.99 8.86 0.86
N LEU A 113 1.83 8.39 1.33
CA LEU A 113 0.58 8.39 0.56
C LEU A 113 0.10 9.83 0.27
N VAL A 114 0.13 10.71 1.27
CA VAL A 114 -0.22 12.13 1.10
C VAL A 114 0.69 12.80 0.06
N ALA A 115 2.00 12.52 0.13
CA ALA A 115 2.97 13.04 -0.83
C ALA A 115 2.82 12.46 -2.25
N ALA A 116 2.23 11.27 -2.40
CA ALA A 116 1.97 10.64 -3.70
C ALA A 116 0.81 11.32 -4.47
N GLY A 117 0.01 12.16 -3.80
CA GLY A 117 -0.91 13.08 -4.46
C GLY A 117 -2.11 12.41 -5.14
N ILE A 118 -3.01 11.79 -4.37
CA ILE A 118 -4.37 11.45 -4.80
C ILE A 118 -5.36 11.79 -3.69
N SER A 119 -6.15 12.85 -3.89
CA SER A 119 -7.04 13.41 -2.86
C SER A 119 -8.13 12.44 -2.37
N PHE A 120 -8.61 11.53 -3.23
CA PHE A 120 -9.71 10.63 -2.91
C PHE A 120 -9.32 9.52 -1.91
N GLU A 121 -8.14 8.92 -2.06
CA GLU A 121 -7.68 7.83 -1.20
C GLU A 121 -7.24 8.35 0.17
N ASN A 122 -6.68 9.56 0.22
CA ASN A 122 -6.33 10.24 1.47
C ASN A 122 -7.57 10.57 2.32
N MET A 123 -8.65 11.03 1.67
CA MET A 123 -9.94 11.29 2.31
C MET A 123 -10.55 10.02 2.91
N LEU A 124 -10.30 8.84 2.32
CA LEU A 124 -10.78 7.58 2.88
C LEU A 124 -10.13 7.27 4.22
N ILE A 125 -8.79 7.31 4.30
CA ILE A 125 -8.06 6.91 5.51
C ILE A 125 -8.38 7.83 6.68
N ILE A 126 -8.39 9.15 6.45
CA ILE A 126 -8.65 10.13 7.53
C ILE A 126 -10.08 10.05 8.07
N ASN A 127 -11.03 9.50 7.31
CA ASN A 127 -12.40 9.32 7.78
C ASN A 127 -12.64 7.91 8.36
N VAL A 128 -12.06 6.87 7.75
CA VAL A 128 -12.29 5.47 8.16
C VAL A 128 -11.58 5.13 9.47
N ILE A 129 -10.34 5.60 9.69
CA ILE A 129 -9.63 5.30 10.94
C ILE A 129 -10.35 5.91 12.16
N PRO A 130 -10.72 7.20 12.17
CA PRO A 130 -11.48 7.76 13.29
C PRO A 130 -12.86 7.15 13.44
N LEU A 131 -13.55 6.82 12.34
CA LEU A 131 -14.83 6.11 12.41
C LEU A 131 -14.70 4.75 13.10
N PHE A 132 -13.65 3.98 12.77
CA PHE A 132 -13.37 2.71 13.45
C PHE A 132 -13.10 2.91 14.94
N VAL A 133 -12.29 3.91 15.31
CA VAL A 133 -12.01 4.24 16.72
C VAL A 133 -13.30 4.64 17.44
N ALA A 134 -14.13 5.50 16.83
CA ALA A 134 -15.42 5.91 17.39
C ALA A 134 -16.35 4.70 17.63
N MET A 135 -16.41 3.78 16.67
CA MET A 135 -17.19 2.54 16.81
C MET A 135 -16.65 1.64 17.94
N MET A 136 -15.34 1.55 18.11
CA MET A 136 -14.73 0.80 19.22
C MET A 136 -15.04 1.43 20.59
N VAL A 137 -15.03 2.77 20.68
CA VAL A 137 -15.44 3.51 21.89
C VAL A 137 -16.90 3.24 22.22
N VAL A 138 -17.80 3.30 21.23
CA VAL A 138 -19.24 3.00 21.42
C VAL A 138 -19.47 1.54 21.84
N ALA A 139 -18.68 0.61 21.31
CA ALA A 139 -18.77 -0.81 21.66
C ALA A 139 -18.20 -1.15 23.05
N VAL A 140 -17.70 -0.17 23.81
CA VAL A 140 -17.01 -0.34 25.12
C VAL A 140 -15.88 -1.37 25.04
N ARG A 141 -15.30 -1.55 23.83
CA ARG A 141 -14.12 -2.40 23.61
C ARG A 141 -12.91 -1.51 23.52
N TYR A 142 -12.40 -1.15 24.69
CA TYR A 142 -11.08 -0.56 24.83
C TYR A 142 -10.06 -1.71 24.83
N TYR A 143 -9.19 -1.70 23.82
CA TYR A 143 -7.92 -2.43 23.86
C TYR A 143 -6.84 -1.50 24.41
#